data_AF-A0A2G2HG53-F1
#
_entry.id   AF-A0A2G2HG53-F1
#
_cell.length_a   1.000
_cell.length_b   1.000
_cell.length_c   1.000
_cell.angle_alpha   90.00
_cell.angle_beta   90.00
_cell.angle_gamma   90.00
#
_symmetry.space_group_name_H-M   'P 1'
#
loop_
_entity.id
_entity.type
_entity.pdbx_description
1 polymer ?
#
loop_
_entity_poly.entity_id
_entity_poly.type
_entity_poly.pdbx_seq_one_letter_code
_entity_poly.pdbx_strand_id
1 'polypeptide(L)'
;MSRPGKNEKKLKLKALRVAMILLRREFKVINYITVRNKANEIGYPKHFIKKISKGAVEQPSTQEYKDIKTKIKKYKKEKKKIKVIGNNISNGKIKKLEAKVDDLTFNIASLLENERELKELLESKEKTIEKIKSERDIYINRIGNEYRL
;
A
#
# COMPACT_ATOMS: atom_id res chain seq x y z
N MET A 1 -19.88 44.34 25.30
CA MET A 1 -18.69 43.48 25.11
C MET A 1 -17.72 44.17 24.17
N SER A 2 -16.45 44.32 24.56
CA SER A 2 -15.44 45.05 23.77
C SER A 2 -15.11 44.33 22.46
N ARG A 3 -15.17 45.03 21.33
CA ARG A 3 -14.80 44.49 20.01
C ARG A 3 -13.28 44.23 19.99
N PRO A 4 -12.81 43.08 19.46
CA PRO A 4 -11.38 42.84 19.32
C PRO A 4 -10.78 43.93 18.42
N GLY A 5 -9.69 44.54 18.87
CA GLY A 5 -8.98 45.56 18.11
C GLY A 5 -8.44 45.02 16.77
N LYS A 6 -8.18 45.91 15.80
CA LYS A 6 -7.61 45.55 14.48
C LYS A 6 -6.33 44.70 14.61
N ASN A 7 -5.52 44.96 15.64
CA ASN A 7 -4.28 44.23 15.91
C ASN A 7 -4.52 42.79 16.38
N GLU A 8 -5.50 42.57 17.26
CA GLU A 8 -5.86 41.22 17.71
C GLU A 8 -6.40 40.37 16.56
N LYS A 9 -7.22 40.97 15.68
CA LYS A 9 -7.73 40.29 14.48
C LYS A 9 -6.59 39.82 13.57
N LYS A 10 -5.58 40.69 13.32
CA LYS A 10 -4.40 40.35 12.51
C LYS A 10 -3.57 39.22 13.16
N LEU A 11 -3.36 39.28 14.47
CA LEU A 11 -2.65 38.23 15.22
C LEU A 11 -3.36 36.88 15.14
N LYS A 12 -4.69 36.85 15.28
CA LYS A 12 -5.50 35.62 15.15
C LYS A 12 -5.41 35.02 13.75
N LEU A 13 -5.46 35.85 12.71
CA LEU A 13 -5.25 35.40 11.32
C LEU A 13 -3.84 34.85 11.11
N LYS A 14 -2.80 35.50 11.68
CA LYS A 14 -1.42 35.01 11.61
C LYS A 14 -1.28 33.66 12.31
N ALA A 15 -1.85 33.52 13.51
CA ALA A 15 -1.86 32.26 14.26
C ALA A 15 -2.53 31.12 13.48
N LEU A 16 -3.67 31.38 12.81
CA LEU A 16 -4.33 30.39 11.95
C LEU A 16 -3.46 29.97 10.76
N ARG A 17 -2.75 30.92 10.11
CA ARG A 17 -1.83 30.60 9.01
C ARG A 17 -0.66 29.74 9.48
N VAL A 18 -0.05 30.10 10.61
CA VAL A 18 1.07 29.36 11.21
C VAL A 18 0.62 27.97 11.65
N ALA A 19 -0.57 27.85 12.26
CA ALA A 19 -1.14 26.56 12.64
C ALA A 19 -1.31 25.63 11.42
N MET A 20 -1.77 26.15 10.29
CA MET A 20 -1.86 25.36 9.05
C MET A 20 -0.50 24.86 8.56
N ILE A 21 0.53 25.71 8.61
CA ILE A 21 1.90 25.35 8.20
C ILE A 21 2.46 24.26 9.10
N LEU A 22 2.29 24.39 10.42
CA LEU A 22 2.79 23.40 11.39
C LEU A 22 2.05 22.07 11.27
N LEU A 23 0.72 22.09 11.16
CA LEU A 23 -0.05 20.86 10.96
C LEU A 23 0.32 20.17 9.65
N ARG A 24 0.68 20.92 8.61
CA ARG A 24 1.18 20.38 7.34
C ARG A 24 2.55 19.73 7.52
N ARG A 25 3.48 20.40 8.22
CA ARG A 25 4.84 19.89 8.48
C ARG A 25 4.83 18.63 9.35
N GLU A 26 3.94 18.58 10.33
CA GLU A 26 3.75 17.43 11.23
C GLU A 26 2.90 16.31 10.59
N PHE A 27 2.54 16.41 9.31
CA PHE A 27 1.66 15.49 8.59
C PHE A 27 0.30 15.22 9.27
N LYS A 28 -0.13 16.11 10.18
CA LYS A 28 -1.37 15.99 10.94
C LYS A 28 -2.60 16.29 10.08
N VAL A 29 -3.78 15.96 10.62
CA VAL A 29 -5.05 16.24 9.98
C VAL A 29 -5.31 17.75 9.98
N ILE A 30 -5.48 18.34 8.79
CA ILE A 30 -5.88 19.74 8.64
C ILE A 30 -7.39 19.81 8.49
N ASN A 31 -8.07 20.23 9.56
CA ASN A 31 -9.50 20.52 9.58
C ASN A 31 -9.76 21.76 10.44
N TYR A 32 -11.00 22.26 10.48
CA TYR A 32 -11.31 23.50 11.20
C TYR A 32 -10.98 23.42 12.70
N ILE A 33 -11.21 22.26 13.31
CA ILE A 33 -11.00 22.03 14.74
C ILE A 33 -9.50 22.00 15.05
N THR A 34 -8.73 21.21 14.30
CA THR A 34 -7.29 21.04 14.52
C THR A 34 -6.54 22.34 14.26
N VAL A 35 -6.88 23.07 13.18
CA VAL A 35 -6.28 24.37 12.88
C VAL A 35 -6.62 25.40 13.96
N ARG A 36 -7.88 25.45 14.42
CA ARG A 36 -8.29 26.37 15.49
C ARG A 36 -7.58 26.05 16.81
N ASN A 37 -7.55 24.78 17.22
CA ASN A 37 -6.94 24.38 18.48
C ASN A 37 -5.45 24.71 18.46
N LYS A 38 -4.75 24.31 17.40
CA LYS A 38 -3.33 24.61 17.22
C LYS A 38 -3.05 26.11 17.13
N ALA A 39 -3.93 26.89 16.49
CA ALA A 39 -3.82 28.36 16.48
C ALA A 39 -4.03 28.99 17.85
N ASN A 40 -4.89 28.43 18.71
CA ASN A 40 -5.08 28.88 20.08
C ASN A 40 -3.96 28.41 21.03
N GLU A 41 -3.23 27.35 20.68
CA GLU A 41 -2.01 26.91 21.40
C GLU A 41 -0.81 27.80 21.04
N ILE A 42 -0.63 28.10 19.75
CA ILE A 42 0.51 28.90 19.25
C ILE A 42 0.29 30.40 19.46
N GLY A 43 -0.94 30.87 19.22
CA GLY A 43 -1.30 32.26 19.40
C GLY A 43 -1.27 32.56 20.88
N TYR A 44 -0.21 33.21 21.34
CA TYR A 44 0.01 33.62 22.73
C TYR A 44 -1.33 33.87 23.44
N PRO A 45 -1.78 32.96 24.32
CA PRO A 45 -3.08 33.10 24.98
C PRO A 45 -3.18 34.43 25.73
N LYS A 46 -2.02 34.99 26.12
CA LYS A 46 -1.83 36.31 26.74
C LYS A 46 -2.14 37.51 25.83
N HIS A 47 -2.10 37.34 24.50
CA HIS A 47 -2.36 38.42 23.52
C HIS A 47 -3.76 38.39 22.93
N PHE A 48 -4.56 37.38 23.25
CA PHE A 48 -5.95 37.29 22.83
C PHE A 48 -6.86 37.62 23.99
N ILE A 49 -7.74 38.61 23.80
CA ILE A 49 -8.80 38.93 24.77
C ILE A 49 -9.74 37.72 24.90
N LYS A 50 -9.99 37.03 23.78
CA LYS A 50 -10.74 35.79 23.74
C LYS A 50 -10.10 34.83 22.75
N LYS A 51 -10.10 33.53 23.07
CA LYS A 51 -9.70 32.46 22.14
C LYS A 51 -10.44 32.58 20.80
N ILE A 52 -9.81 32.10 19.73
CA ILE A 52 -10.44 32.03 18.41
C ILE A 52 -11.65 31.11 18.51
N SER A 53 -12.83 31.66 18.25
CA SER A 53 -14.09 30.93 18.36
C SER A 53 -14.26 29.94 17.21
N LYS A 54 -15.12 28.93 17.42
CA LYS A 54 -15.50 27.97 16.38
C LYS A 54 -16.09 28.67 15.14
N GLY A 55 -17.02 29.61 15.38
CA GLY A 55 -17.68 30.38 14.32
C GLY A 55 -16.71 31.18 13.45
N ALA A 56 -15.61 31.70 14.02
CA ALA A 56 -14.63 32.46 13.25
C ALA A 56 -13.96 31.64 12.13
N VAL A 57 -13.85 30.32 12.29
CA VAL A 57 -13.21 29.43 11.31
C VAL A 57 -14.26 28.70 10.46
N GLU A 58 -15.35 28.25 11.07
CA GLU A 58 -16.38 27.46 10.39
C GLU A 58 -17.39 28.32 9.62
N GLN A 59 -17.77 29.48 10.16
CA GLN A 59 -18.72 30.43 9.58
C GLN A 59 -18.15 31.85 9.60
N PRO A 60 -17.04 32.09 8.87
CA PRO A 60 -16.35 33.36 8.91
C PRO A 60 -17.17 34.49 8.28
N SER A 61 -17.32 35.58 9.03
CA SER A 61 -18.01 36.80 8.58
C SER A 61 -17.13 37.68 7.68
N THR A 62 -15.81 37.64 7.85
CA THR A 62 -14.86 38.50 7.14
C THR A 62 -14.09 37.76 6.06
N GLN A 63 -13.74 38.46 4.98
CA GLN A 63 -13.10 37.85 3.80
C GLN A 63 -11.80 37.12 4.14
N GLU A 64 -10.95 37.71 5.00
CA GLU A 64 -9.66 37.10 5.36
C GLU A 64 -9.82 35.74 6.05
N TYR A 65 -10.87 35.56 6.86
CA TYR A 65 -11.18 34.27 7.47
C TYR A 65 -11.88 33.31 6.49
N LYS A 66 -12.67 33.84 5.52
CA LYS A 66 -13.18 33.04 4.39
C LYS A 66 -12.03 32.42 3.59
N ASP A 67 -10.95 33.17 3.37
CA ASP A 67 -9.77 32.68 2.66
C ASP A 67 -9.04 31.57 3.42
N ILE A 68 -9.00 31.63 4.76
CA ILE A 68 -8.47 30.54 5.58
C ILE A 68 -9.37 29.29 5.44
N LYS A 69 -10.69 29.46 5.50
CA LYS A 69 -11.64 28.37 5.32
C LYS A 69 -11.51 27.71 3.94
N THR A 70 -11.36 28.48 2.87
CA THR A 70 -11.17 27.93 1.52
C THR A 70 -9.85 27.17 1.41
N LYS A 71 -8.76 27.67 1.99
CA LYS A 71 -7.47 26.95 2.05
C LYS A 71 -7.59 25.62 2.80
N ILE A 72 -8.26 25.59 3.94
CA ILE A 72 -8.51 24.33 4.70
C ILE A 72 -9.32 23.35 3.84
N LYS A 73 -10.38 23.81 3.16
CA LYS A 73 -11.18 22.97 2.25
C LYS A 73 -10.35 22.43 1.09
N LYS A 74 -9.52 23.26 0.46
CA LYS A 74 -8.65 22.86 -0.64
C LYS A 74 -7.70 21.76 -0.20
N TYR A 75 -7.04 21.95 0.94
CA TYR A 75 -6.13 20.95 1.50
C TYR A 75 -6.81 19.61 1.81
N LYS A 76 -8.02 19.65 2.38
CA LYS A 76 -8.82 18.45 2.64
C LYS A 76 -9.16 17.70 1.34
N LYS A 77 -9.51 18.43 0.27
CA LYS A 77 -9.77 17.84 -1.05
C LYS A 77 -8.50 17.24 -1.67
N GLU A 78 -7.38 17.94 -1.62
CA GLU A 78 -6.08 17.46 -2.13
C GLU A 78 -5.64 16.18 -1.42
N LYS A 79 -5.69 16.14 -0.08
CA LYS A 79 -5.35 14.93 0.68
C LYS A 79 -6.26 13.74 0.31
N LYS A 80 -7.56 13.98 0.07
CA LYS A 80 -8.48 12.95 -0.40
C LYS A 80 -8.09 12.43 -1.79
N LYS A 81 -7.75 13.32 -2.73
CA LYS A 81 -7.28 12.94 -4.08
C LYS A 81 -6.01 12.09 -4.01
N ILE A 82 -5.02 12.52 -3.25
CA ILE A 82 -3.76 11.77 -3.07
C ILE A 82 -4.02 10.38 -2.50
N LYS A 83 -4.89 10.25 -1.49
CA LYS A 83 -5.28 8.96 -0.92
C LYS A 83 -5.92 8.04 -1.98
N VAL A 84 -6.83 8.57 -2.80
CA VAL A 84 -7.49 7.80 -3.86
C VAL A 84 -6.49 7.35 -4.92
N ILE A 85 -5.60 8.24 -5.36
CA ILE A 85 -4.55 7.91 -6.34
C ILE A 85 -3.62 6.83 -5.78
N GLY A 86 -3.16 6.99 -4.54
CA GLY A 86 -2.32 6.01 -3.86
C GLY A 86 -3.00 4.63 -3.77
N ASN A 87 -4.27 4.60 -3.36
CA ASN A 87 -5.04 3.37 -3.28
C ASN A 87 -5.22 2.71 -4.66
N ASN A 88 -5.51 3.49 -5.71
CA ASN A 88 -5.67 2.94 -7.06
C ASN A 88 -4.37 2.35 -7.60
N ILE A 89 -3.23 3.01 -7.36
CA ILE A 89 -1.91 2.50 -7.76
C ILE A 89 -1.61 1.20 -7.02
N SER A 90 -1.82 1.17 -5.70
CA SER A 90 -1.59 -0.03 -4.89
C SER A 90 -2.48 -1.19 -5.33
N ASN A 91 -3.78 -0.95 -5.51
CA ASN A 91 -4.71 -1.98 -5.96
C ASN A 91 -4.37 -2.50 -7.36
N GLY A 92 -3.93 -1.62 -8.27
CA GLY A 92 -3.48 -2.03 -9.60
C GLY A 92 -2.22 -2.92 -9.54
N LYS A 93 -1.28 -2.63 -8.63
CA LYS A 93 -0.11 -3.48 -8.40
C LYS A 93 -0.48 -4.82 -7.77
N ILE A 94 -1.38 -4.84 -6.80
CA ILE A 94 -1.87 -6.06 -6.15
C ILE A 94 -2.49 -6.99 -7.20
N LYS A 95 -3.41 -6.49 -8.03
CA LYS A 95 -4.02 -7.28 -9.11
C LYS A 95 -3.02 -7.88 -10.09
N LYS A 96 -1.97 -7.13 -10.45
CA LYS A 96 -0.90 -7.64 -11.31
C LYS A 96 -0.08 -8.74 -10.63
N LEU A 97 0.16 -8.62 -9.33
CA LEU A 97 0.86 -9.64 -8.55
C LEU A 97 0.01 -10.89 -8.37
N GLU A 98 -1.29 -10.74 -8.10
CA GLU A 98 -2.26 -11.84 -8.03
C GLU A 98 -2.27 -12.64 -9.33
N ALA A 99 -2.45 -11.97 -10.48
CA ALA A 99 -2.40 -12.64 -11.79
C ALA A 99 -1.07 -13.38 -12.03
N LYS A 100 0.06 -12.78 -11.62
CA LYS A 100 1.37 -13.44 -11.76
C LYS A 100 1.51 -14.65 -10.85
N VAL A 101 0.95 -14.62 -9.65
CA VAL A 101 0.93 -15.77 -8.73
C VAL A 101 0.09 -16.89 -9.32
N ASP A 102 -1.08 -16.58 -9.88
CA ASP A 102 -1.94 -17.56 -10.53
C ASP A 102 -1.23 -18.23 -11.72
N ASP A 103 -0.61 -17.44 -12.60
CA ASP A 103 0.16 -17.95 -13.74
C ASP A 103 1.33 -18.85 -13.29
N LEU A 104 2.08 -18.43 -12.27
CA LEU A 104 3.19 -19.22 -11.73
C LEU A 104 2.71 -20.52 -11.09
N THR A 105 1.57 -20.47 -10.39
CA THR A 105 0.97 -21.65 -9.75
C THR A 105 0.54 -22.66 -10.81
N PHE A 106 -0.09 -22.20 -11.89
CA PHE A 106 -0.44 -23.06 -13.03
C PHE A 106 0.80 -23.69 -13.65
N ASN A 107 1.84 -22.90 -13.93
CA ASN A 107 3.07 -23.41 -14.54
C ASN A 107 3.77 -24.44 -13.64
N ILE A 108 3.81 -24.23 -12.33
CA ILE A 108 4.37 -25.18 -11.37
C ILE A 108 3.56 -26.48 -11.41
N ALA A 109 2.23 -26.41 -11.38
CA ALA A 109 1.38 -27.59 -11.45
C ALA A 109 1.62 -28.39 -12.74
N SER A 110 1.71 -27.72 -13.90
CA SER A 110 2.03 -28.37 -15.17
C SER A 110 3.41 -29.02 -15.18
N LEU A 111 4.43 -28.37 -14.59
CA LEU A 111 5.77 -28.95 -14.50
C LEU A 111 5.81 -30.18 -13.60
N LEU A 112 5.09 -30.16 -12.47
CA LEU A 112 4.98 -31.32 -11.58
C LEU A 112 4.27 -32.51 -12.25
N GLU A 113 3.24 -32.23 -13.04
CA GLU A 113 2.54 -33.27 -13.81
C GLU A 113 3.49 -33.91 -14.84
N ASN A 114 4.21 -33.09 -15.60
CA ASN A 114 5.22 -33.56 -16.56
C ASN A 114 6.34 -34.37 -15.87
N GLU A 115 6.80 -33.93 -14.70
CA GLU A 115 7.81 -34.63 -13.92
C GLU A 115 7.30 -36.02 -13.49
N ARG A 116 6.04 -36.11 -13.07
CA ARG A 116 5.41 -37.39 -12.71
C ARG A 116 5.37 -38.34 -13.90
N GLU A 117 4.89 -37.87 -15.05
CA GLU A 117 4.82 -38.69 -16.28
C GLU A 117 6.21 -39.20 -16.70
N LEU A 118 7.22 -38.33 -16.66
CA LEU A 118 8.60 -38.69 -16.96
C LEU A 118 9.15 -39.74 -16.00
N LYS A 119 8.81 -39.65 -14.71
CA LYS A 119 9.22 -40.63 -13.70
C LYS A 119 8.58 -41.99 -13.93
N GLU A 120 7.27 -42.03 -14.23
CA GLU A 120 6.57 -43.28 -14.55
C GLU A 120 7.15 -43.94 -15.81
N LEU A 121 7.46 -43.14 -16.83
CA LEU A 121 8.13 -43.62 -18.04
C LEU A 121 9.51 -44.21 -17.73
N LEU A 122 10.30 -43.53 -16.89
CA LEU A 122 11.63 -43.97 -16.49
C LEU A 122 11.56 -45.33 -15.76
N GLU A 123 10.68 -45.47 -14.79
CA GLU A 123 10.47 -46.74 -14.06
C GLU A 123 10.06 -47.89 -15.00
N SER A 124 9.21 -47.62 -16.00
CA SER A 124 8.84 -48.60 -17.02
C SER A 124 10.02 -49.04 -17.89
N LYS A 125 10.87 -48.08 -18.28
CA LYS A 125 12.10 -48.37 -19.05
C LYS A 125 13.11 -49.16 -18.23
N GLU A 126 13.28 -48.83 -16.95
CA GLU A 126 14.17 -49.59 -16.05
C GLU A 126 13.74 -51.04 -15.91
N LYS A 127 12.44 -51.31 -15.67
CA LYS A 127 11.89 -52.68 -15.63
C LYS A 127 12.13 -53.44 -16.95
N THR A 128 11.98 -52.75 -18.08
CA THR A 128 12.24 -53.34 -19.39
C THR A 128 13.71 -53.72 -19.55
N ILE A 129 14.62 -52.84 -19.13
CA ILE A 129 16.07 -53.07 -19.16
C ILE A 129 16.44 -54.26 -18.27
N GLU A 130 15.88 -54.36 -17.07
CA GLU A 130 16.11 -55.49 -16.16
C GLU A 130 15.67 -56.82 -16.80
N LYS A 131 14.49 -56.84 -17.42
CA LYS A 131 14.00 -58.02 -18.13
C LYS A 131 14.94 -58.44 -19.25
N ILE A 132 15.35 -57.50 -20.12
CA ILE A 132 16.28 -57.78 -21.23
C ILE A 132 17.63 -58.26 -20.70
N LYS A 133 18.15 -57.68 -19.61
CA LYS A 133 19.41 -58.15 -18.97
C LYS A 133 19.28 -59.60 -18.51
N SER A 134 18.17 -59.94 -17.84
CA SER A 134 17.93 -61.31 -17.37
C SER A 134 17.85 -62.31 -18.53
N GLU A 135 17.12 -61.97 -19.61
CA GLU A 135 17.04 -62.79 -20.82
C GLU A 135 18.42 -62.97 -21.47
N ARG A 136 19.19 -61.89 -21.61
CA ARG A 136 20.56 -61.94 -22.14
C ARG A 136 21.43 -62.90 -21.33
N ASP A 137 21.39 -62.81 -20.01
CA ASP A 137 22.23 -63.65 -19.14
C ASP A 137 21.80 -65.13 -19.20
N ILE A 138 20.51 -65.42 -19.34
CA ILE A 138 20.00 -66.77 -19.61
C ILE A 138 20.58 -67.30 -20.94
N TYR A 139 20.52 -66.53 -22.03
CA TYR A 139 21.04 -66.94 -23.32
C TYR A 139 22.57 -67.14 -23.28
N ILE A 140 23.31 -66.24 -22.65
CA ILE A 140 24.77 -66.36 -22.49
C ILE A 140 25.12 -67.64 -21.72
N ASN A 141 24.43 -67.93 -20.62
CA ASN A 141 24.67 -69.14 -19.83
C ASN A 141 24.33 -70.42 -20.62
N ARG A 142 23.25 -70.40 -21.39
CA ARG A 142 22.87 -71.53 -22.25
C ARG A 142 23.95 -71.84 -23.29
N ILE A 143 24.39 -70.82 -24.02
CA ILE A 143 25.49 -70.96 -25.00
C ILE A 143 26.76 -71.42 -24.27
N GLY A 144 27.13 -70.78 -23.16
CA GLY A 144 28.31 -71.17 -22.39
C GLY A 144 28.31 -72.64 -21.95
N ASN A 145 27.14 -73.23 -21.66
CA ASN A 145 27.01 -74.64 -21.32
C ASN A 145 26.99 -75.56 -22.56
N GLU A 146 26.42 -75.12 -23.68
CA GLU A 146 26.41 -75.88 -24.94
C GLU A 146 27.81 -75.99 -25.57
N TYR A 147 28.72 -75.05 -25.30
CA TYR A 147 30.09 -75.02 -25.85
C TYR A 147 31.20 -75.41 -24.83
N ARG A 148 30.84 -75.83 -23.62
CA ARG A 148 31.77 -76.49 -22.66
C ARG A 148 31.77 -78.00 -22.91
N LEU A 149 32.51 -78.43 -23.93
CA LEU A 149 32.97 -79.81 -24.15
C LEU A 149 34.34 -79.99 -23.49
#